data_AF-A0A1A9WN24-F1
#
_entry.id   AF-A0A1A9WN24-F1
#
_cell.length_a   1.000
_cell.length_b   1.000
_cell.length_c   1.000
_cell.angle_alpha   90.00
_cell.angle_beta   90.00
_cell.angle_gamma   90.00
#
_symmetry.space_group_name_H-M   'P 1'
#
loop_
_entity.id
_entity.type
_entity.pdbx_description
1 polymer ?
#
loop_
_entity_poly.entity_id
_entity_poly.type
_entity_poly.pdbx_seq_one_letter_code
_entity_poly.pdbx_strand_id
1 'polypeptide(L)'
;MSNTKYEITNSSKITFCLPNECIYLEEFKTFLRELSRNLSDNLLDTELRNCVTRNNNETYSVEGGELQAEILMQIWQQLQVKQCPEHFKMAILKLIEEQICGELKNAKIREQLQIMRLAIGDNDEVNVCYDLLKLQKFINQWVDKVLLHLSDNSKEENLKTYAECFNKSDKMLKVFSYAECHIKNKPRKMEDRHTCMPRFSEMLNTKDMYSFYGVFDGHSGSLAATYAANQLPYLISQQLKRRSLAQSQSDCDFHREAFESAFLQADQNFAKKRICSGTTAVCALLKYNAEEMQHLYVAWVGDSRALLVSPTMQLQLVKAHKPDNIDERKRIESLEIGGAVMFVHGQWRVNGIINVSRSIGDSSVKAVIAEPDFVDIPLQTAHDFLLLGSDGLWDHVAEKLIVQTVYKGLDDKEQSLEDIPKHLIELAKQGDSQDNITAILVLLKDRSKINENYKRYQENKNLIASRGKF
;
A
#
# COMPACT_ATOMS: atom_id res chain seq x y z
N MET A 1 -57.33 36.86 -54.10
CA MET A 1 -56.38 37.17 -55.20
C MET A 1 -55.02 37.48 -54.59
N SER A 2 -53.98 36.81 -55.10
CA SER A 2 -52.54 37.17 -55.13
C SER A 2 -51.75 37.42 -53.83
N ASN A 3 -50.98 36.40 -53.42
CA ASN A 3 -49.51 36.30 -53.43
C ASN A 3 -48.57 37.40 -52.86
N THR A 4 -47.74 36.94 -51.90
CA THR A 4 -46.28 37.15 -51.67
C THR A 4 -45.71 38.52 -51.29
N LYS A 5 -44.99 38.58 -50.15
CA LYS A 5 -43.52 38.44 -50.09
C LYS A 5 -43.00 38.31 -48.65
N TYR A 6 -41.96 37.49 -48.50
CA TYR A 6 -41.14 37.30 -47.30
C TYR A 6 -40.27 38.52 -47.01
N GLU A 7 -40.06 38.82 -45.72
CA GLU A 7 -38.82 39.41 -45.24
C GLU A 7 -38.48 38.86 -43.85
N ILE A 8 -37.29 38.28 -43.77
CA ILE A 8 -36.71 37.66 -42.57
C ILE A 8 -36.13 38.78 -41.71
N THR A 9 -36.56 38.90 -40.45
CA THR A 9 -35.85 39.71 -39.46
C THR A 9 -35.57 38.90 -38.20
N ASN A 10 -34.29 38.95 -37.82
CA ASN A 10 -33.59 38.35 -36.70
C ASN A 10 -34.41 38.12 -35.42
N SER A 11 -34.43 36.86 -34.94
CA SER A 11 -34.52 36.59 -33.51
C SER A 11 -33.35 35.68 -33.06
N SER A 12 -32.49 36.30 -32.25
CA SER A 12 -31.77 35.70 -31.11
C SER A 12 -31.49 34.19 -31.19
N LYS A 13 -30.30 33.84 -31.67
CA LYS A 13 -29.61 32.62 -31.24
C LYS A 13 -29.42 32.69 -29.73
N ILE A 14 -30.26 31.97 -29.00
CA ILE A 14 -29.96 31.54 -27.64
C ILE A 14 -28.81 30.55 -27.78
N THR A 15 -27.60 31.03 -27.52
CA THR A 15 -26.42 30.18 -27.37
C THR A 15 -26.63 29.39 -26.08
N PHE A 16 -27.07 28.14 -26.19
CA PHE A 16 -26.89 27.17 -25.11
C PHE A 16 -25.39 26.98 -24.93
N CYS A 17 -24.81 27.68 -23.94
CA CYS A 17 -23.51 27.31 -23.41
C CYS A 17 -23.68 25.91 -22.81
N LEU A 18 -23.02 24.92 -23.42
CA LEU A 18 -22.82 23.62 -22.79
C LEU A 18 -22.12 23.87 -21.44
N PRO A 19 -22.56 23.22 -20.34
CA PRO A 19 -21.97 23.45 -19.03
C PRO A 19 -20.53 22.94 -19.04
N ASN A 20 -19.63 23.76 -18.48
CA ASN A 20 -18.20 23.53 -18.24
C ASN A 20 -17.82 22.04 -18.20
N GLU A 21 -16.83 21.65 -19.01
CA GLU A 21 -16.16 20.35 -18.85
C GLU A 21 -15.74 20.18 -17.38
N CYS A 22 -16.06 19.01 -16.82
CA CYS A 22 -15.81 18.70 -15.42
C CYS A 22 -14.32 18.94 -15.09
N ILE A 23 -14.01 19.65 -14.00
CA ILE A 23 -12.62 20.02 -13.60
C ILE A 23 -11.71 18.78 -13.57
N TYR A 24 -12.24 17.64 -13.13
CA TYR A 24 -11.52 16.36 -13.12
C TYR A 24 -11.17 15.84 -14.52
N LEU A 25 -12.04 16.07 -15.52
CA LEU A 25 -11.76 15.68 -16.90
C LEU A 25 -10.61 16.53 -17.48
N GLU A 26 -10.57 17.83 -17.18
CA GLU A 26 -9.46 18.70 -17.61
C GLU A 26 -8.13 18.36 -16.91
N GLU A 27 -8.18 18.05 -15.61
CA GLU A 27 -7.02 17.52 -14.87
C GLU A 27 -6.48 16.24 -15.54
N PHE A 28 -7.38 15.31 -15.87
CA PHE A 28 -7.01 14.06 -16.51
C PHE A 28 -6.44 14.24 -17.93
N LYS A 29 -7.04 15.12 -18.74
CA LYS A 29 -6.50 15.48 -20.06
C LYS A 29 -5.10 16.10 -19.93
N THR A 30 -4.90 16.96 -18.94
CA THR A 30 -3.59 17.60 -18.70
C THR A 30 -2.54 16.54 -18.34
N PHE A 31 -2.87 15.63 -17.42
CA PHE A 31 -2.03 14.49 -17.08
C PHE A 31 -1.65 13.66 -18.31
N LEU A 32 -2.61 13.29 -19.17
CA LEU A 32 -2.33 12.49 -20.38
C LEU A 32 -1.42 13.22 -21.38
N ARG A 33 -1.59 14.54 -21.55
CA ARG A 33 -0.73 15.35 -22.42
C ARG A 33 0.71 15.40 -21.89
N GLU A 34 0.89 15.57 -20.58
CA GLU A 34 2.21 15.54 -19.95
C GLU A 34 2.87 14.16 -20.07
N LEU A 35 2.10 13.10 -19.85
CA LEU A 35 2.60 11.73 -20.02
C LEU A 35 3.09 11.48 -21.45
N SER A 36 2.32 11.91 -22.45
CA SER A 36 2.71 11.78 -23.86
C SER A 36 3.98 12.56 -24.18
N ARG A 37 4.16 13.77 -23.62
CA ARG A 37 5.39 14.57 -23.80
C ARG A 37 6.60 13.90 -23.17
N ASN A 38 6.46 13.42 -21.93
CA ASN A 38 7.54 12.74 -21.22
C ASN A 38 7.97 11.44 -21.92
N LEU A 39 7.04 10.74 -22.58
CA LEU A 39 7.37 9.53 -23.37
C LEU A 39 8.08 9.87 -24.69
N SER A 40 7.75 11.00 -25.34
CA SER A 40 8.50 11.48 -26.51
C SER A 40 9.90 12.01 -26.14
N ASP A 41 10.07 12.60 -24.96
CA ASP A 41 11.36 13.09 -24.48
C ASP A 41 12.27 11.95 -23.97
N ASN A 42 11.70 10.90 -23.38
CA ASN A 42 12.45 9.71 -22.97
C ASN A 42 13.00 8.86 -24.15
N LEU A 43 12.55 9.12 -25.39
CA LEU A 43 13.19 8.57 -26.60
C LEU A 43 14.50 9.31 -26.97
N LEU A 44 14.74 10.48 -26.38
CA LEU A 44 15.96 11.29 -26.56
C LEU A 44 16.91 11.21 -25.35
N ASP A 45 16.43 10.82 -24.16
CA ASP A 45 17.18 10.89 -22.89
C ASP A 45 17.39 9.51 -22.21
N THR A 46 17.46 8.43 -23.01
CA THR A 46 17.59 7.03 -22.56
C THR A 46 18.89 6.69 -21.80
N GLU A 47 19.65 7.69 -21.32
CA GLU A 47 20.88 7.50 -20.53
C GLU A 47 20.82 8.09 -19.10
N LEU A 48 19.78 8.81 -18.68
CA LEU A 48 19.73 9.39 -17.33
C LEU A 48 18.39 9.18 -16.62
N ARG A 49 18.46 8.43 -15.51
CA ARG A 49 17.45 8.24 -14.45
C ARG A 49 16.46 7.10 -14.64
N ASN A 50 17.01 5.89 -14.57
CA ASN A 50 16.41 4.89 -13.70
C ASN A 50 17.34 4.73 -12.49
N CYS A 51 16.87 5.05 -11.27
CA CYS A 51 17.45 4.49 -10.04
C CYS A 51 17.15 2.98 -9.93
N VAL A 52 17.34 2.26 -11.03
CA VAL A 52 17.47 0.82 -11.08
C VAL A 52 18.97 0.58 -10.90
N THR A 53 19.37 0.28 -9.67
CA THR A 53 20.66 -0.34 -9.43
C THR A 53 20.82 -1.53 -10.36
N ARG A 54 21.94 -1.55 -11.11
CA ARG A 54 22.41 -2.62 -12.02
C ARG A 54 21.81 -4.01 -11.71
N ASN A 55 21.10 -4.59 -12.69
CA ASN A 55 20.75 -6.01 -12.83
C ASN A 55 20.50 -6.79 -11.52
N ASN A 56 19.38 -6.56 -10.86
CA ASN A 56 18.85 -7.54 -9.91
C ASN A 56 18.02 -8.56 -10.73
N ASN A 57 18.59 -9.72 -11.03
CA ASN A 57 17.87 -10.87 -11.61
C ASN A 57 16.99 -11.60 -10.56
N GLU A 58 16.76 -10.97 -9.40
CA GLU A 58 15.96 -11.51 -8.32
C GLU A 58 14.49 -11.51 -8.73
N THR A 59 13.89 -12.69 -8.79
CA THR A 59 12.54 -12.96 -9.26
C THR A 59 12.02 -14.22 -8.57
N TYR A 60 10.71 -14.44 -8.60
CA TYR A 60 10.10 -15.70 -8.19
C TYR A 60 9.02 -16.14 -9.18
N SER A 61 8.70 -17.42 -9.13
CA SER A 61 7.61 -18.01 -9.90
C SER A 61 6.27 -17.62 -9.29
N VAL A 62 5.41 -16.93 -10.04
CA VAL A 62 4.06 -16.51 -9.67
C VAL A 62 3.07 -17.58 -10.10
N GLU A 63 2.35 -18.15 -9.14
CA GLU A 63 1.33 -19.18 -9.37
C GLU A 63 -0.05 -18.56 -9.61
N GLY A 64 -1.00 -19.36 -10.12
CA GLY A 64 -2.34 -18.88 -10.45
C GLY A 64 -3.10 -18.21 -9.29
N GLY A 65 -2.89 -18.68 -8.05
CA GLY A 65 -3.49 -18.09 -6.85
C GLY A 65 -2.89 -16.73 -6.44
N GLU A 66 -1.69 -16.41 -6.92
CA GLU A 66 -0.92 -15.21 -6.59
C GLU A 66 -1.05 -14.13 -7.68
N LEU A 67 -1.39 -14.56 -8.90
CA LEU A 67 -1.37 -13.74 -10.11
C LEU A 67 -2.22 -12.48 -9.99
N GLN A 68 -3.42 -12.58 -9.40
CA GLN A 68 -4.32 -11.42 -9.29
C GLN A 68 -3.72 -10.32 -8.42
N ALA A 69 -3.10 -10.69 -7.29
CA ALA A 69 -2.45 -9.75 -6.41
C ALA A 69 -1.26 -9.06 -7.11
N GLU A 70 -0.43 -9.82 -7.84
CA GLU A 70 0.69 -9.25 -8.59
C GLU A 70 0.22 -8.26 -9.67
N ILE A 71 -0.84 -8.59 -10.41
CA ILE A 71 -1.41 -7.71 -11.43
C ILE A 71 -1.92 -6.41 -10.81
N LEU A 72 -2.79 -6.52 -9.79
CA LEU A 72 -3.42 -5.38 -9.14
C LEU A 72 -2.38 -4.43 -8.54
N MET A 73 -1.42 -4.98 -7.79
CA MET A 73 -0.41 -4.20 -7.10
C MET A 73 0.56 -3.54 -8.06
N GLN A 74 0.95 -4.23 -9.14
CA GLN A 74 1.80 -3.64 -10.16
C GLN A 74 1.10 -2.49 -10.90
N ILE A 75 -0.17 -2.66 -11.28
CA ILE A 75 -0.95 -1.58 -11.92
C ILE A 75 -1.04 -0.38 -10.98
N TRP A 76 -1.41 -0.62 -9.72
CA TRP A 76 -1.56 0.44 -8.71
C TRP A 76 -0.28 1.24 -8.52
N GLN A 77 0.85 0.55 -8.31
CA GLN A 77 2.16 1.20 -8.14
C GLN A 77 2.56 2.01 -9.38
N GLN A 78 2.32 1.51 -10.60
CA GLN A 78 2.61 2.26 -11.81
C GLN A 78 1.76 3.52 -11.95
N LEU A 79 0.47 3.45 -11.60
CA LEU A 79 -0.40 4.62 -11.63
C LEU A 79 0.03 5.66 -10.58
N GLN A 80 0.51 5.24 -9.41
CA GLN A 80 1.07 6.13 -8.38
C GLN A 80 2.36 6.81 -8.86
N VAL A 81 3.34 6.05 -9.38
CA VAL A 81 4.61 6.60 -9.88
C VAL A 81 4.39 7.61 -11.00
N LYS A 82 3.42 7.36 -11.87
CA LYS A 82 3.05 8.28 -12.95
C LYS A 82 2.24 9.48 -12.46
N GLN A 83 1.86 9.54 -11.18
CA GLN A 83 1.00 10.59 -10.63
C GLN A 83 -0.35 10.68 -11.36
N CYS A 84 -0.93 9.53 -11.71
CA CYS A 84 -2.26 9.48 -12.29
C CYS A 84 -3.27 10.16 -11.33
N PRO A 85 -4.19 11.02 -11.81
CA PRO A 85 -5.15 11.69 -10.94
C PRO A 85 -6.01 10.71 -10.12
N GLU A 86 -6.15 10.98 -8.83
CA GLU A 86 -6.77 10.07 -7.85
C GLU A 86 -8.18 9.63 -8.25
N HIS A 87 -8.93 10.52 -8.87
CA HIS A 87 -10.30 10.28 -9.33
C HIS A 87 -10.39 9.18 -10.42
N PHE A 88 -9.35 9.04 -11.25
CA PHE A 88 -9.35 8.09 -12.37
C PHE A 88 -8.57 6.81 -12.07
N LYS A 89 -7.69 6.79 -11.06
CA LYS A 89 -6.83 5.63 -10.73
C LYS A 89 -7.63 4.34 -10.65
N MET A 90 -8.75 4.32 -9.94
CA MET A 90 -9.55 3.10 -9.75
C MET A 90 -10.24 2.61 -11.04
N ALA A 91 -10.78 3.52 -11.84
CA ALA A 91 -11.44 3.15 -13.09
C ALA A 91 -10.41 2.58 -14.09
N ILE A 92 -9.26 3.26 -14.20
CA ILE A 92 -8.16 2.81 -15.06
C ILE A 92 -7.60 1.48 -14.58
N LEU A 93 -7.42 1.31 -13.26
CA LEU A 93 -6.95 0.05 -12.69
C LEU A 93 -7.86 -1.12 -13.06
N LYS A 94 -9.18 -0.98 -12.86
CA LYS A 94 -10.16 -2.03 -13.21
C LYS A 94 -10.17 -2.34 -14.71
N LEU A 95 -10.10 -1.30 -15.55
CA LEU A 95 -10.00 -1.45 -17.00
C LEU A 95 -8.76 -2.25 -17.42
N ILE A 96 -7.60 -1.92 -16.84
CA ILE A 96 -6.33 -2.59 -17.17
C ILE A 96 -6.32 -4.03 -16.62
N GLU A 97 -6.80 -4.24 -15.39
CA GLU A 97 -6.89 -5.57 -14.78
C GLU A 97 -7.74 -6.52 -15.66
N GLU A 98 -8.91 -6.06 -16.11
CA GLU A 98 -9.80 -6.84 -16.97
C GLU A 98 -9.13 -7.21 -18.30
N GLN A 99 -8.47 -6.25 -18.95
CA GLN A 99 -7.75 -6.49 -20.21
C GLN A 99 -6.59 -7.48 -20.03
N ILE A 100 -5.75 -7.30 -19.02
CA ILE A 100 -4.59 -8.17 -18.76
C ILE A 100 -5.06 -9.59 -18.41
N CYS A 101 -6.08 -9.73 -17.55
CA CYS A 101 -6.63 -11.03 -17.19
C CYS A 101 -7.20 -11.76 -18.41
N GLY A 102 -7.86 -11.05 -19.33
CA GLY A 102 -8.33 -11.61 -20.59
C GLY A 102 -7.19 -12.14 -21.47
N GLU A 103 -6.14 -11.34 -21.63
CA GLU A 103 -4.96 -11.70 -22.44
C GLU A 103 -4.19 -12.90 -21.87
N LEU A 104 -3.97 -12.93 -20.55
CA LEU A 104 -3.26 -14.03 -19.89
C LEU A 104 -4.08 -15.33 -19.92
N LYS A 105 -5.41 -15.26 -19.76
CA LYS A 105 -6.29 -16.43 -19.95
C LYS A 105 -6.19 -16.98 -21.37
N ASN A 106 -6.22 -16.11 -22.39
CA ASN A 106 -6.08 -16.50 -23.78
C ASN A 106 -4.69 -17.12 -24.06
N ALA A 107 -3.63 -16.57 -23.48
CA ALA A 107 -2.29 -17.14 -23.59
C ALA A 107 -2.19 -18.53 -22.96
N LYS A 108 -2.73 -18.71 -21.75
CA LYS A 108 -2.80 -20.01 -21.05
C LYS A 108 -3.57 -21.04 -21.88
N ILE A 109 -4.72 -20.68 -22.45
CA ILE A 109 -5.50 -21.57 -23.33
C ILE A 109 -4.68 -22.00 -24.55
N ARG A 110 -3.95 -21.06 -25.20
CA ARG A 110 -3.11 -21.38 -26.36
C ARG A 110 -1.99 -22.36 -26.01
N GLU A 111 -1.33 -22.15 -24.87
CA GLU A 111 -0.24 -23.01 -24.39
C GLU A 111 -0.76 -24.42 -24.03
N GLN A 112 -1.88 -24.51 -23.31
CA GLN A 112 -2.53 -25.79 -23.00
C GLN A 112 -2.96 -26.54 -24.27
N LEU A 113 -3.54 -25.86 -25.26
CA LEU A 113 -3.88 -26.46 -26.55
C LEU A 113 -2.65 -26.93 -27.33
N GLN A 114 -1.52 -26.22 -27.23
CA GLN A 114 -0.27 -26.61 -27.87
C GLN A 114 0.33 -27.86 -27.20
N ILE A 115 0.30 -27.94 -25.87
CA ILE A 115 0.77 -29.12 -25.12
C ILE A 115 -0.14 -30.34 -25.37
N MET A 116 -1.47 -30.19 -25.35
CA MET A 116 -2.41 -31.28 -25.69
C MET A 116 -2.24 -31.79 -27.13
N ARG A 117 -1.82 -30.94 -28.06
CA ARG A 117 -1.48 -31.36 -29.44
C ARG A 117 -0.18 -32.15 -29.54
N LEU A 118 0.71 -32.01 -28.55
CA LEU A 118 2.02 -32.68 -28.50
C LEU A 118 2.01 -33.92 -27.58
N ALA A 119 1.10 -34.00 -26.61
CA ALA A 119 0.98 -35.11 -25.67
C ALA A 119 -0.25 -35.98 -25.97
N ILE A 120 -0.01 -37.20 -26.46
CA ILE A 120 -1.00 -38.30 -26.38
C ILE A 120 -0.71 -39.03 -25.06
N GLY A 121 -1.29 -38.54 -23.97
CA GLY A 121 -1.22 -39.16 -22.64
C GLY A 121 -0.45 -38.34 -21.60
N ASP A 122 -1.14 -37.51 -20.83
CA ASP A 122 -1.44 -37.77 -19.40
C ASP A 122 -2.41 -36.69 -18.88
N ASN A 123 -3.19 -37.01 -17.84
CA ASN A 123 -4.29 -36.18 -17.30
C ASN A 123 -3.85 -35.07 -16.32
N ASP A 124 -2.58 -34.70 -16.29
CA ASP A 124 -2.09 -33.71 -15.32
C ASP A 124 -2.46 -32.28 -15.74
N GLU A 125 -3.20 -31.56 -14.88
CA GLU A 125 -3.51 -30.14 -15.07
C GLU A 125 -2.22 -29.32 -15.12
N VAL A 126 -1.93 -28.72 -16.28
CA VAL A 126 -0.77 -27.82 -16.44
C VAL A 126 -0.96 -26.56 -15.61
N ASN A 127 -0.20 -26.47 -14.50
CA ASN A 127 -0.17 -25.28 -13.66
C ASN A 127 0.78 -24.23 -14.25
N VAL A 128 0.22 -23.29 -15.01
CA VAL A 128 1.00 -22.19 -15.63
C VAL A 128 1.51 -21.25 -14.55
N CYS A 129 2.82 -21.03 -14.54
CA CYS A 129 3.49 -20.09 -13.66
C CYS A 129 4.16 -18.98 -14.48
N TYR A 130 4.26 -17.79 -13.89
CA TYR A 130 4.88 -16.62 -14.53
C TYR A 130 6.13 -16.21 -13.79
N ASP A 131 7.18 -15.82 -14.51
CA ASP A 131 8.32 -15.14 -13.88
C ASP A 131 7.90 -13.73 -13.46
N LEU A 132 8.05 -13.38 -12.17
CA LEU A 132 7.61 -12.10 -11.62
C LEU A 132 8.15 -10.92 -12.42
N LEU A 133 9.46 -10.88 -12.69
CA LEU A 133 10.08 -9.73 -13.34
C LEU A 133 9.56 -9.55 -14.78
N LYS A 134 9.37 -10.64 -15.52
CA LYS A 134 8.74 -10.60 -16.85
C LYS A 134 7.29 -10.17 -16.78
N LEU A 135 6.52 -10.68 -15.82
CA LEU A 135 5.13 -10.29 -15.60
C LEU A 135 5.00 -8.80 -15.30
N GLN A 136 5.83 -8.27 -14.40
CA GLN A 136 5.85 -6.84 -14.07
C GLN A 136 6.19 -5.98 -15.29
N LYS A 137 7.20 -6.37 -16.08
CA LYS A 137 7.54 -5.67 -17.33
C LYS A 137 6.38 -5.68 -18.32
N PHE A 138 5.71 -6.81 -18.49
CA PHE A 138 4.55 -6.95 -19.35
C PHE A 138 3.41 -6.02 -18.89
N ILE A 139 3.08 -6.01 -17.60
CA ILE A 139 2.04 -5.14 -17.02
C ILE A 139 2.40 -3.67 -17.23
N ASN A 140 3.64 -3.26 -16.97
CA ASN A 140 4.09 -1.87 -17.15
C ASN A 140 3.91 -1.40 -18.60
N GLN A 141 4.35 -2.22 -19.56
CA GLN A 141 4.15 -1.93 -20.99
C GLN A 141 2.66 -1.82 -21.35
N TRP A 142 1.81 -2.64 -20.71
CA TRP A 142 0.36 -2.58 -20.92
C TRP A 142 -0.26 -1.33 -20.33
N VAL A 143 0.15 -0.92 -19.12
CA VAL A 143 -0.26 0.34 -18.49
C VAL A 143 0.10 1.52 -19.38
N ASP A 144 1.35 1.58 -19.85
CA ASP A 144 1.81 2.63 -20.78
C ASP A 144 0.99 2.64 -22.06
N LYS A 145 0.74 1.47 -22.65
CA LYS A 145 -0.09 1.33 -23.85
C LYS A 145 -1.52 1.83 -23.63
N VAL A 146 -2.15 1.49 -22.52
CA VAL A 146 -3.52 1.92 -22.22
C VAL A 146 -3.57 3.42 -21.96
N LEU A 147 -2.64 3.97 -21.18
CA LEU A 147 -2.58 5.41 -20.92
C LEU A 147 -2.32 6.22 -22.20
N LEU A 148 -1.41 5.76 -23.07
CA LEU A 148 -1.21 6.34 -24.40
C LEU A 148 -2.45 6.22 -25.27
N HIS A 149 -3.12 5.06 -25.28
CA HIS A 149 -4.36 4.87 -26.03
C HIS A 149 -5.46 5.85 -25.57
N LEU A 150 -5.53 6.16 -24.28
CA LEU A 150 -6.47 7.14 -23.72
C LEU A 150 -6.10 8.60 -24.09
N SER A 151 -4.88 8.86 -24.55
CA SER A 151 -4.44 10.19 -25.01
C SER A 151 -4.86 10.52 -26.45
N ASP A 152 -5.29 9.53 -27.23
CA ASP A 152 -5.82 9.73 -28.58
C ASP A 152 -7.31 10.11 -28.53
N ASN A 153 -7.63 11.34 -28.96
CA ASN A 153 -8.96 11.95 -28.90
C ASN A 153 -10.07 11.17 -29.66
N SER A 154 -9.72 10.19 -30.50
CA SER A 154 -10.70 9.35 -31.22
C SER A 154 -11.52 8.39 -30.32
N LYS A 155 -11.18 8.26 -29.03
CA LYS A 155 -11.95 7.50 -28.02
C LYS A 155 -12.44 8.33 -26.82
N GLU A 156 -12.39 9.66 -26.94
CA GLU A 156 -12.74 10.62 -25.88
C GLU A 156 -14.21 10.50 -25.41
N GLU A 157 -15.12 10.00 -26.26
CA GLU A 157 -16.52 9.72 -25.91
C GLU A 157 -16.69 8.66 -24.82
N ASN A 158 -15.77 7.68 -24.72
CA ASN A 158 -15.80 6.67 -23.64
C ASN A 158 -15.29 7.23 -22.30
N LEU A 159 -14.45 8.28 -22.32
CA LEU A 159 -13.97 8.97 -21.11
C LEU A 159 -15.04 9.86 -20.49
N LYS A 160 -15.93 10.43 -21.30
CA LYS A 160 -17.13 11.15 -20.83
C LYS A 160 -18.02 10.25 -19.98
N THR A 161 -18.17 8.97 -20.33
CA THR A 161 -18.96 8.01 -19.55
C THR A 161 -18.35 7.77 -18.16
N TYR A 162 -17.03 7.72 -18.04
CA TYR A 162 -16.35 7.62 -16.75
C TYR A 162 -16.53 8.91 -15.93
N ALA A 163 -16.29 10.08 -16.53
CA ALA A 163 -16.50 11.37 -15.86
C ALA A 163 -17.97 11.58 -15.42
N GLU A 164 -18.95 11.13 -16.22
CA GLU A 164 -20.38 11.19 -15.91
C GLU A 164 -20.81 10.19 -14.82
N CYS A 165 -20.17 9.01 -14.74
CA CYS A 165 -20.34 8.06 -13.62
C CYS A 165 -19.87 8.67 -12.29
N PHE A 166 -18.81 9.48 -12.31
CA PHE A 166 -18.33 10.21 -11.13
C PHE A 166 -19.24 11.38 -10.77
N ASN A 167 -19.80 12.10 -11.74
CA ASN A 167 -20.78 13.17 -11.48
C ASN A 167 -22.11 12.66 -10.88
N LYS A 168 -22.49 11.39 -11.10
CA LYS A 168 -23.70 10.79 -10.50
C LYS A 168 -23.48 10.22 -9.10
N SER A 169 -22.23 9.95 -8.70
CA SER A 169 -21.89 9.42 -7.39
C SER A 169 -21.46 10.56 -6.46
N ASP A 170 -22.44 11.38 -6.06
CA ASP A 170 -22.32 12.49 -5.09
C ASP A 170 -21.95 12.03 -3.66
N LYS A 171 -21.52 10.78 -3.50
CA LYS A 171 -20.91 10.23 -2.29
C LYS A 171 -19.48 9.84 -2.62
N MET A 172 -18.62 10.84 -2.75
CA MET A 172 -17.17 10.63 -2.72
C MET A 172 -16.88 9.89 -1.40
N LEU A 173 -16.52 8.60 -1.50
CA LEU A 173 -16.03 7.85 -0.36
C LEU A 173 -14.89 8.66 0.25
N LYS A 174 -14.97 8.97 1.54
CA LYS A 174 -13.93 9.73 2.23
C LYS A 174 -12.63 8.95 2.14
N VAL A 175 -11.75 9.34 1.22
CA VAL A 175 -10.41 8.79 1.09
C VAL A 175 -9.54 9.54 2.10
N PHE A 176 -8.99 8.82 3.08
CA PHE A 176 -8.14 9.44 4.09
C PHE A 176 -6.80 9.86 3.50
N SER A 177 -6.35 11.05 3.86
CA SER A 177 -5.05 11.57 3.44
C SER A 177 -3.95 10.77 4.12
N TYR A 178 -2.95 10.39 3.34
CA TYR A 178 -1.75 9.76 3.83
C TYR A 178 -0.53 10.35 3.09
N ALA A 179 0.65 10.15 3.65
CA ALA A 179 1.91 10.41 3.00
C ALA A 179 2.93 9.36 3.40
N GLU A 180 3.80 9.03 2.47
CA GLU A 180 4.83 8.03 2.62
C GLU A 180 6.17 8.57 2.15
N CYS A 181 7.25 8.08 2.75
CA CYS A 181 8.58 8.24 2.19
C CYS A 181 9.40 7.00 2.53
N HIS A 182 10.26 6.60 1.59
CA HIS A 182 11.15 5.47 1.75
C HIS A 182 12.46 5.76 1.02
N ILE A 183 13.58 5.36 1.61
CA ILE A 183 14.91 5.62 1.04
C ILE A 183 15.86 4.45 1.26
N LYS A 184 16.62 4.13 0.20
CA LYS A 184 17.85 3.36 0.33
C LYS A 184 18.94 4.28 0.85
N ASN A 185 19.18 4.26 2.15
CA ASN A 185 20.18 5.11 2.78
C ASN A 185 21.59 4.51 2.64
N LYS A 186 22.09 3.78 3.64
CA LYS A 186 23.44 3.18 3.62
C LYS A 186 23.54 1.77 3.05
N PRO A 187 22.52 0.89 3.14
CA PRO A 187 22.62 -0.46 2.59
C PRO A 187 22.82 -0.48 1.07
N ARG A 188 23.39 -1.57 0.56
CA ARG A 188 23.67 -1.73 -0.87
C ARG A 188 22.39 -1.80 -1.71
N LYS A 189 21.34 -2.42 -1.16
CA LYS A 189 20.04 -2.65 -1.79
C LYS A 189 18.92 -1.96 -0.99
N MET A 190 17.82 -1.68 -1.67
CA MET A 190 16.55 -1.30 -1.05
C MET A 190 15.73 -2.57 -0.85
N GLU A 191 15.77 -3.14 0.35
CA GLU A 191 15.08 -4.37 0.73
C GLU A 191 13.68 -4.07 1.31
N ASP A 192 13.50 -2.90 1.92
CA ASP A 192 12.20 -2.35 2.35
C ASP A 192 11.16 -2.28 1.21
N ARG A 193 9.92 -2.63 1.54
CA ARG A 193 8.72 -2.39 0.74
C ARG A 193 7.60 -1.81 1.61
N HIS A 194 6.62 -1.21 0.95
CA HIS A 194 5.42 -0.71 1.61
C HIS A 194 4.23 -0.77 0.66
N THR A 195 3.04 -0.77 1.25
CA THR A 195 1.77 -0.76 0.52
C THR A 195 0.82 0.25 1.14
N CYS A 196 0.31 1.19 0.33
CA CYS A 196 -0.73 2.13 0.72
C CYS A 196 -1.94 1.97 -0.22
N MET A 197 -3.06 1.50 0.32
CA MET A 197 -4.31 1.23 -0.40
C MET A 197 -5.46 1.95 0.32
N PRO A 198 -5.64 3.26 0.10
CA PRO A 198 -6.71 4.01 0.76
C PRO A 198 -8.11 3.60 0.26
N ARG A 199 -8.20 2.95 -0.92
CA ARG A 199 -9.44 2.40 -1.51
C ARG A 199 -9.42 0.87 -1.55
N PHE A 200 -8.85 0.23 -0.51
CA PHE A 200 -8.66 -1.21 -0.42
C PHE A 200 -9.94 -2.00 -0.74
N SER A 201 -11.08 -1.63 -0.15
CA SER A 201 -12.34 -2.34 -0.37
C SER A 201 -12.84 -2.26 -1.81
N GLU A 202 -12.57 -1.17 -2.50
CA GLU A 202 -12.99 -0.99 -3.89
C GLU A 202 -12.07 -1.73 -4.86
N MET A 203 -10.76 -1.75 -4.57
CA MET A 203 -9.76 -2.51 -5.31
C MET A 203 -10.00 -4.01 -5.18
N LEU A 204 -10.29 -4.48 -3.97
CA LEU A 204 -10.35 -5.90 -3.65
C LEU A 204 -11.78 -6.41 -3.45
N ASN A 205 -12.80 -5.59 -3.63
CA ASN A 205 -14.22 -5.95 -3.55
C ASN A 205 -14.63 -6.61 -2.22
N THR A 206 -14.36 -5.95 -1.09
CA THR A 206 -14.83 -6.40 0.23
C THR A 206 -16.19 -5.79 0.60
N LYS A 207 -16.92 -6.42 1.53
CA LYS A 207 -18.26 -5.97 1.95
C LYS A 207 -18.23 -4.65 2.72
N ASP A 208 -17.37 -4.54 3.73
CA ASP A 208 -17.17 -3.32 4.51
C ASP A 208 -16.12 -2.42 3.83
N MET A 209 -16.10 -1.13 4.23
CA MET A 209 -15.10 -0.17 3.76
C MET A 209 -13.85 -0.22 4.65
N TYR A 210 -12.71 -0.40 3.99
CA TYR A 210 -11.40 -0.50 4.57
C TYR A 210 -10.39 0.28 3.74
N SER A 211 -9.39 0.80 4.43
CA SER A 211 -8.10 1.19 3.86
C SER A 211 -7.00 0.34 4.48
N PHE A 212 -5.96 0.03 3.71
CA PHE A 212 -4.85 -0.81 4.14
C PHE A 212 -3.53 -0.06 4.00
N TYR A 213 -2.67 -0.19 5.02
CA TYR A 213 -1.32 0.35 5.03
C TYR A 213 -0.37 -0.69 5.60
N GLY A 214 0.78 -0.91 4.97
CA GLY A 214 1.76 -1.88 5.43
C GLY A 214 3.20 -1.49 5.17
N VAL A 215 4.08 -1.81 6.11
CA VAL A 215 5.54 -1.68 5.99
C VAL A 215 6.17 -3.07 6.11
N PHE A 216 7.11 -3.37 5.22
CA PHE A 216 7.75 -4.67 5.09
C PHE A 216 9.27 -4.46 5.00
N ASP A 217 9.95 -4.63 6.12
CA ASP A 217 11.41 -4.51 6.20
C ASP A 217 12.04 -5.84 5.80
N GLY A 218 12.69 -5.88 4.64
CA GLY A 218 13.23 -7.09 4.04
C GLY A 218 14.68 -7.32 4.41
N HIS A 219 15.07 -8.58 4.58
CA HIS A 219 16.46 -8.95 4.84
C HIS A 219 16.90 -10.17 4.04
N SER A 220 18.21 -10.25 3.77
CA SER A 220 18.81 -11.29 2.93
C SER A 220 18.22 -11.33 1.51
N GLY A 221 17.79 -10.18 0.99
CA GLY A 221 17.15 -10.00 -0.32
C GLY A 221 15.74 -9.43 -0.22
N SER A 222 15.31 -8.68 -1.25
CA SER A 222 14.03 -7.95 -1.20
C SER A 222 12.79 -8.78 -1.58
N LEU A 223 12.95 -10.06 -1.94
CA LEU A 223 11.86 -10.85 -2.53
C LEU A 223 10.76 -11.21 -1.52
N ALA A 224 11.09 -11.46 -0.25
CA ALA A 224 10.08 -11.71 0.79
C ALA A 224 9.24 -10.46 1.06
N ALA A 225 9.88 -9.30 1.20
CA ALA A 225 9.19 -8.02 1.36
C ALA A 225 8.33 -7.68 0.14
N THR A 226 8.82 -7.95 -1.08
CA THR A 226 8.05 -7.74 -2.33
C THR A 226 6.82 -8.64 -2.37
N TYR A 227 6.99 -9.93 -2.03
CA TYR A 227 5.90 -10.88 -1.96
C TYR A 227 4.86 -10.48 -0.90
N ALA A 228 5.29 -10.19 0.32
CA ALA A 228 4.42 -9.82 1.42
C ALA A 228 3.63 -8.53 1.10
N ALA A 229 4.30 -7.52 0.55
CA ALA A 229 3.68 -6.25 0.16
C ALA A 229 2.55 -6.42 -0.87
N ASN A 230 2.70 -7.39 -1.78
CA ASN A 230 1.71 -7.64 -2.82
C ASN A 230 0.61 -8.60 -2.35
N GLN A 231 0.97 -9.68 -1.65
CA GLN A 231 0.08 -10.80 -1.36
C GLN A 231 -0.73 -10.61 -0.08
N LEU A 232 -0.18 -10.02 0.99
CA LEU A 232 -0.90 -9.88 2.26
C LEU A 232 -2.21 -9.07 2.14
N PRO A 233 -2.25 -7.89 1.48
CA PRO A 233 -3.51 -7.16 1.33
C PRO A 233 -4.57 -8.02 0.61
N TYR A 234 -4.15 -8.73 -0.44
CA TYR A 234 -5.03 -9.61 -1.20
C TYR A 234 -5.54 -10.78 -0.34
N LEU A 235 -4.66 -11.50 0.35
CA LEU A 235 -5.02 -12.64 1.21
C LEU A 235 -5.95 -12.22 2.35
N ILE A 236 -5.67 -11.09 3.01
CA ILE A 236 -6.55 -10.50 4.03
C ILE A 236 -7.93 -10.25 3.40
N SER A 237 -8.00 -9.62 2.22
CA SER A 237 -9.30 -9.38 1.55
C SER A 237 -10.08 -10.67 1.27
N GLN A 238 -9.40 -11.76 0.94
CA GLN A 238 -10.05 -13.05 0.70
C GLN A 238 -10.65 -13.61 2.00
N GLN A 239 -9.95 -13.48 3.13
CA GLN A 239 -10.51 -13.87 4.42
C GLN A 239 -11.69 -12.97 4.81
N LEU A 240 -11.59 -11.66 4.61
CA LEU A 240 -12.67 -10.70 4.89
C LEU A 240 -13.95 -11.00 4.09
N LYS A 241 -13.83 -11.50 2.86
CA LYS A 241 -14.98 -11.89 2.02
C LYS A 241 -15.69 -13.15 2.50
N ARG A 242 -14.99 -14.05 3.20
CA ARG A 242 -15.53 -15.33 3.69
C ARG A 242 -16.50 -15.18 4.86
N ARG A 243 -16.66 -13.97 5.41
CA ARG A 243 -17.61 -13.68 6.49
C ARG A 243 -19.01 -14.18 6.14
N SER A 244 -19.43 -15.25 6.82
CA SER A 244 -20.78 -15.81 6.74
C SER A 244 -21.72 -15.05 7.67
N LEU A 245 -22.97 -14.87 7.24
CA LEU A 245 -24.02 -14.25 8.06
C LEU A 245 -24.44 -15.14 9.25
N ALA A 246 -24.01 -16.41 9.27
CA ALA A 246 -24.42 -17.40 10.26
C ALA A 246 -23.45 -17.59 11.43
N GLN A 247 -22.32 -16.87 11.47
CA GLN A 247 -21.33 -16.99 12.55
C GLN A 247 -21.63 -16.01 13.68
N SER A 248 -21.77 -16.53 14.91
CA SER A 248 -21.88 -15.79 16.18
C SER A 248 -20.54 -15.24 16.69
N GLN A 249 -19.52 -15.19 15.83
CA GLN A 249 -18.16 -14.79 16.17
C GLN A 249 -18.07 -13.27 16.34
N SER A 250 -17.25 -12.82 17.31
CA SER A 250 -17.02 -11.40 17.53
C SER A 250 -16.27 -10.76 16.34
N ASP A 251 -16.46 -9.45 16.13
CA ASP A 251 -15.73 -8.71 15.08
C ASP A 251 -14.21 -8.80 15.29
N CYS A 252 -13.74 -8.71 16.54
CA CYS A 252 -12.32 -8.84 16.88
C CYS A 252 -11.75 -10.21 16.45
N ASP A 253 -12.40 -11.30 16.84
CA ASP A 253 -11.91 -12.66 16.55
C ASP A 253 -11.90 -12.93 15.05
N PHE A 254 -12.94 -12.46 14.34
CA PHE A 254 -13.01 -12.57 12.89
C PHE A 254 -11.82 -11.88 12.19
N HIS A 255 -11.47 -10.65 12.59
CA HIS A 255 -10.35 -9.94 11.99
C HIS A 255 -9.01 -10.56 12.40
N ARG A 256 -8.87 -10.99 13.66
CA ARG A 256 -7.67 -11.70 14.14
C ARG A 256 -7.39 -12.94 13.30
N GLU A 257 -8.39 -13.81 13.13
CA GLU A 257 -8.28 -15.02 12.32
C GLU A 257 -8.02 -14.72 10.85
N ALA A 258 -8.59 -13.63 10.32
CA ALA A 258 -8.34 -13.18 8.95
C ALA A 258 -6.87 -12.78 8.73
N PHE A 259 -6.29 -12.04 9.67
CA PHE A 259 -4.87 -11.67 9.64
C PHE A 259 -3.95 -12.87 9.84
N GLU A 260 -4.22 -13.69 10.86
CA GLU A 260 -3.44 -14.89 11.15
C GLU A 260 -3.42 -15.84 9.94
N SER A 261 -4.59 -16.14 9.38
CA SER A 261 -4.72 -16.99 8.19
C SER A 261 -3.96 -16.42 6.99
N ALA A 262 -4.02 -15.09 6.79
CA ALA A 262 -3.32 -14.45 5.68
C ALA A 262 -1.80 -14.47 5.84
N PHE A 263 -1.27 -14.23 7.04
CA PHE A 263 0.16 -14.26 7.32
C PHE A 263 0.73 -15.67 7.18
N LEU A 264 0.08 -16.66 7.79
CA LEU A 264 0.49 -18.07 7.69
C LEU A 264 0.40 -18.57 6.24
N GLN A 265 -0.64 -18.18 5.50
CA GLN A 265 -0.78 -18.55 4.09
C GLN A 265 0.30 -17.89 3.21
N ALA A 266 0.62 -16.61 3.46
CA ALA A 266 1.69 -15.91 2.74
C ALA A 266 3.04 -16.60 2.96
N ASP A 267 3.36 -16.93 4.21
CA ASP A 267 4.59 -17.63 4.56
C ASP A 267 4.69 -19.01 3.93
N GLN A 268 3.63 -19.82 4.04
CA GLN A 268 3.57 -21.15 3.42
C GLN A 268 3.74 -21.10 1.90
N ASN A 269 3.13 -20.11 1.24
CA ASN A 269 3.27 -19.96 -0.21
C ASN A 269 4.66 -19.44 -0.60
N PHE A 270 5.24 -18.51 0.16
CA PHE A 270 6.59 -18.02 -0.09
C PHE A 270 7.66 -19.09 0.15
N ALA A 271 7.50 -19.94 1.16
CA ALA A 271 8.40 -21.07 1.43
C ALA A 271 8.51 -22.04 0.24
N LYS A 272 7.42 -22.24 -0.53
CA LYS A 272 7.43 -23.07 -1.75
C LYS A 272 8.34 -22.51 -2.85
N LYS A 273 8.64 -21.20 -2.82
CA LYS A 273 9.56 -20.55 -3.76
C LYS A 273 11.03 -20.90 -3.49
N ARG A 274 11.34 -21.49 -2.33
CA ARG A 274 12.70 -21.89 -1.90
C ARG A 274 13.71 -20.74 -1.91
N ILE A 275 13.23 -19.55 -1.56
CA ILE A 275 14.02 -18.33 -1.42
C ILE A 275 14.33 -18.12 0.06
N CYS A 276 15.56 -17.73 0.38
CA CYS A 276 16.05 -17.61 1.76
C CYS A 276 15.86 -16.23 2.38
N SER A 277 15.31 -15.25 1.65
CA SER A 277 15.01 -13.94 2.23
C SER A 277 13.85 -14.02 3.21
N GLY A 278 13.80 -13.03 4.09
CA GLY A 278 12.70 -12.83 5.02
C GLY A 278 12.27 -11.37 5.04
N THR A 279 11.15 -11.12 5.70
CA THR A 279 10.65 -9.76 5.91
C THR A 279 9.89 -9.66 7.22
N THR A 280 10.07 -8.54 7.90
CA THR A 280 9.09 -8.08 8.88
C THR A 280 7.82 -7.67 8.15
N ALA A 281 6.72 -7.55 8.89
CA ALA A 281 5.49 -6.98 8.36
C ALA A 281 4.74 -6.31 9.50
N VAL A 282 4.36 -5.05 9.32
CA VAL A 282 3.32 -4.40 10.15
C VAL A 282 2.23 -3.94 9.20
N CYS A 283 1.00 -4.42 9.42
CA CYS A 283 -0.15 -4.18 8.56
C CYS A 283 -1.28 -3.55 9.37
N ALA A 284 -1.74 -2.39 8.94
CA ALA A 284 -2.87 -1.66 9.50
C ALA A 284 -4.06 -1.69 8.55
N LEU A 285 -5.19 -2.21 9.02
CA LEU A 285 -6.47 -2.20 8.33
C LEU A 285 -7.43 -1.28 9.10
N LEU A 286 -7.81 -0.18 8.47
CA LEU A 286 -8.71 0.82 9.03
C LEU A 286 -10.10 0.60 8.48
N LYS A 287 -11.06 0.26 9.35
CA LYS A 287 -12.48 0.14 9.01
C LYS A 287 -13.15 1.51 9.18
N TYR A 288 -13.90 1.92 8.17
CA TYR A 288 -14.61 3.19 8.18
C TYR A 288 -16.01 3.07 7.58
N ASN A 289 -16.81 4.12 7.76
CA ASN A 289 -18.06 4.30 7.04
C ASN A 289 -18.05 5.69 6.35
N ALA A 290 -19.18 6.12 5.79
CA ALA A 290 -19.25 7.39 5.06
C ALA A 290 -18.91 8.63 5.92
N GLU A 291 -19.03 8.54 7.25
CA GLU A 291 -18.95 9.69 8.16
C GLU A 291 -17.70 9.65 9.05
N GLU A 292 -17.25 8.47 9.49
CA GLU A 292 -16.19 8.33 10.49
C GLU A 292 -15.37 7.03 10.41
N MET A 293 -14.21 7.07 11.07
CA MET A 293 -13.38 5.91 11.36
C MET A 293 -13.99 5.10 12.49
N GLN A 294 -14.06 3.78 12.33
CA GLN A 294 -14.67 2.91 13.32
C GLN A 294 -13.61 2.14 14.11
N HIS A 295 -12.76 1.39 13.43
CA HIS A 295 -11.81 0.48 14.06
C HIS A 295 -10.48 0.47 13.31
N LEU A 296 -9.40 0.30 14.07
CA LEU A 296 -8.06 0.05 13.59
C LEU A 296 -7.64 -1.35 14.03
N TYR A 297 -7.38 -2.20 13.05
CA TYR A 297 -6.79 -3.52 13.26
C TYR A 297 -5.34 -3.48 12.83
N VAL A 298 -4.42 -3.89 13.70
CA VAL A 298 -2.99 -3.98 13.37
C VAL A 298 -2.49 -5.38 13.68
N ALA A 299 -1.84 -5.98 12.69
CA ALA A 299 -1.15 -7.26 12.85
C ALA A 299 0.32 -7.11 12.45
N TRP A 300 1.23 -7.80 13.15
CA TRP A 300 2.64 -7.71 12.83
C TRP A 300 3.45 -8.97 13.12
N VAL A 301 4.55 -9.12 12.38
CA VAL A 301 5.70 -9.99 12.67
C VAL A 301 6.98 -9.17 12.52
N GLY A 302 7.99 -9.46 13.33
CA GLY A 302 9.23 -8.68 13.36
C GLY A 302 9.14 -7.42 14.21
N ASP A 303 9.90 -6.39 13.84
CA ASP A 303 10.20 -5.22 14.66
C ASP A 303 9.93 -3.86 14.00
N SER A 304 9.41 -3.84 12.76
CA SER A 304 8.69 -2.68 12.23
C SER A 304 7.52 -2.31 13.14
N ARG A 305 7.25 -1.02 13.34
CA ARG A 305 6.32 -0.54 14.38
C ARG A 305 5.23 0.38 13.85
N ALA A 306 4.17 0.54 14.64
CA ALA A 306 3.04 1.42 14.37
C ALA A 306 2.64 2.24 15.61
N LEU A 307 2.59 3.56 15.49
CA LEU A 307 2.27 4.49 16.57
C LEU A 307 0.93 5.19 16.30
N LEU A 308 -0.04 5.01 17.20
CA LEU A 308 -1.31 5.74 17.18
C LEU A 308 -1.23 6.97 18.07
N VAL A 309 -1.61 8.14 17.55
CA VAL A 309 -1.38 9.42 18.23
C VAL A 309 -2.65 10.24 18.37
N SER A 310 -2.81 10.85 19.54
CA SER A 310 -3.71 11.96 19.83
C SER A 310 -2.92 13.07 20.55
N PRO A 311 -3.50 14.27 20.78
CA PRO A 311 -2.78 15.34 21.47
C PRO A 311 -2.34 14.94 22.89
N THR A 312 -3.08 14.04 23.53
CA THR A 312 -2.86 13.61 24.92
C THR A 312 -2.21 12.24 25.03
N MET A 313 -2.06 11.49 23.94
CA MET A 313 -1.62 10.10 23.97
C MET A 313 -0.74 9.77 22.76
N GLN A 314 0.34 9.05 23.00
CA GLN A 314 1.07 8.30 21.98
C GLN A 314 1.05 6.83 22.41
N LEU A 315 0.44 5.98 21.60
CA LEU A 315 0.26 4.56 21.90
C LEU A 315 1.04 3.75 20.87
N GLN A 316 2.15 3.15 21.31
CA GLN A 316 2.90 2.19 20.51
C GLN A 316 2.10 0.89 20.44
N LEU A 317 1.66 0.53 19.23
CA LEU A 317 0.77 -0.62 19.01
C LEU A 317 1.55 -1.93 18.94
N VAL A 318 2.84 -1.85 18.62
CA VAL A 318 3.67 -3.00 18.32
C VAL A 318 4.66 -3.28 19.45
N LYS A 319 4.58 -4.49 20.03
CA LYS A 319 5.69 -5.08 20.79
C LYS A 319 6.60 -5.78 19.79
N ALA A 320 7.74 -5.16 19.47
CA ALA A 320 8.70 -5.69 18.51
C ALA A 320 9.14 -7.12 18.88
N HIS A 321 9.15 -8.03 17.90
CA HIS A 321 9.55 -9.42 18.07
C HIS A 321 11.08 -9.60 18.01
N LYS A 322 11.76 -9.17 19.07
CA LYS A 322 13.22 -9.32 19.22
C LYS A 322 13.56 -10.64 19.93
N PRO A 323 14.65 -11.35 19.54
CA PRO A 323 15.02 -12.64 20.13
C PRO A 323 15.26 -12.62 21.64
N ASP A 324 15.62 -11.49 22.24
CA ASP A 324 15.87 -11.33 23.67
C ASP A 324 14.61 -11.03 24.51
N ASN A 325 13.47 -10.82 23.86
CA ASN A 325 12.20 -10.78 24.58
C ASN A 325 11.96 -12.09 25.31
N ILE A 326 11.55 -12.00 26.59
CA ILE A 326 11.40 -13.17 27.47
C ILE A 326 10.50 -14.25 26.85
N ASP A 327 9.37 -13.86 26.27
CA ASP A 327 8.39 -14.80 25.70
C ASP A 327 8.93 -15.45 24.41
N GLU A 328 9.55 -14.66 23.53
CA GLU A 328 10.13 -15.14 22.28
C GLU A 328 11.34 -16.05 22.51
N ARG A 329 12.21 -15.67 23.45
CA ARG A 329 13.36 -16.47 23.85
C ARG A 329 12.93 -17.82 24.39
N LYS A 330 11.97 -17.84 25.32
CA LYS A 330 11.40 -19.07 25.85
C LYS A 330 10.82 -19.93 24.74
N ARG A 331 10.04 -19.34 23.83
CA ARG A 331 9.48 -20.05 22.68
C ARG A 331 10.59 -20.71 21.85
N ILE A 332 11.62 -19.96 21.47
CA ILE A 332 12.76 -20.44 20.66
C ILE A 332 13.53 -21.56 21.36
N GLU A 333 13.93 -21.34 22.61
CA GLU A 333 14.77 -22.29 23.38
C GLU A 333 13.99 -23.54 23.82
N SER A 334 12.66 -23.50 23.82
CA SER A 334 11.80 -24.65 24.14
C SER A 334 11.56 -25.60 22.96
N LEU A 335 11.98 -25.24 21.74
CA LEU A 335 11.77 -26.06 20.55
C LEU A 335 12.59 -27.35 20.62
N GLU A 336 11.94 -28.50 20.45
CA GLU A 336 12.59 -29.83 20.42
C GLU A 336 13.67 -29.94 19.33
N ILE A 337 13.55 -29.14 18.27
CA ILE A 337 14.50 -29.08 17.15
C ILE A 337 15.78 -28.26 17.46
N GLY A 338 15.94 -27.73 18.68
CA GLY A 338 17.17 -27.10 19.15
C GLY A 338 17.36 -25.62 18.75
N GLY A 339 16.36 -24.77 19.02
CA GLY A 339 16.49 -23.32 18.86
C GLY A 339 17.36 -22.67 19.95
N ALA A 340 18.14 -21.64 19.62
CA ALA A 340 18.97 -20.91 20.57
C ALA A 340 18.93 -19.40 20.32
N VAL A 341 19.05 -18.60 21.38
CA VAL A 341 19.22 -17.14 21.29
C VAL A 341 20.65 -16.78 21.68
N MET A 342 21.41 -16.27 20.70
CA MET A 342 22.84 -15.99 20.84
C MET A 342 23.13 -14.51 20.63
N PHE A 343 24.03 -13.95 21.44
CA PHE A 343 24.51 -12.58 21.28
C PHE A 343 25.71 -12.58 20.32
N VAL A 344 25.51 -12.06 19.11
CA VAL A 344 26.50 -12.10 18.02
C VAL A 344 26.58 -10.72 17.36
N HIS A 345 27.78 -10.18 17.20
CA HIS A 345 28.03 -8.86 16.60
C HIS A 345 27.22 -7.71 17.24
N GLY A 346 27.06 -7.74 18.57
CA GLY A 346 26.37 -6.67 19.32
C GLY A 346 24.84 -6.78 19.32
N GLN A 347 24.26 -7.83 18.74
CA GLN A 347 22.81 -8.02 18.68
C GLN A 347 22.43 -9.45 19.08
N TRP A 348 21.23 -9.62 19.62
CA TRP A 348 20.64 -10.92 19.87
C TRP A 348 20.09 -11.51 18.58
N ARG A 349 20.42 -12.77 18.30
CA ARG A 349 20.06 -13.47 17.08
C ARG A 349 19.56 -14.89 17.34
N VAL A 350 18.51 -15.28 16.64
CA VAL A 350 18.00 -16.66 16.57
C VAL A 350 19.01 -17.52 15.83
N ASN A 351 19.50 -18.55 16.50
CA ASN A 351 20.55 -19.45 16.03
C ASN A 351 21.82 -18.71 15.53
N GLY A 352 22.05 -17.48 16.01
CA GLY A 352 23.16 -16.63 15.57
C GLY A 352 23.00 -16.00 14.19
N ILE A 353 21.85 -16.18 13.53
CA ILE A 353 21.63 -15.78 12.14
C ILE A 353 20.73 -14.55 12.06
N ILE A 354 19.49 -14.65 12.57
CA ILE A 354 18.42 -13.66 12.34
C ILE A 354 18.19 -12.82 13.60
N ASN A 355 18.10 -11.50 13.48
CA ASN A 355 17.94 -10.55 14.60
C ASN A 355 16.47 -10.23 14.96
N VAL A 356 15.51 -10.88 14.30
CA VAL A 356 14.08 -10.91 14.62
C VAL A 356 13.64 -12.35 14.95
N SER A 357 12.64 -12.51 15.82
CA SER A 357 12.13 -13.84 16.21
C SER A 357 10.93 -14.31 15.40
N ARG A 358 10.28 -13.40 14.67
CA ARG A 358 9.14 -13.65 13.78
C ARG A 358 9.31 -12.89 12.48
N SER A 359 8.97 -13.51 11.35
CA SER A 359 9.02 -12.92 10.01
C SER A 359 8.20 -13.76 9.04
N ILE A 360 7.92 -13.23 7.85
CA ILE A 360 7.49 -14.01 6.69
C ILE A 360 8.72 -14.38 5.88
N GLY A 361 8.84 -15.64 5.47
CA GLY A 361 10.04 -16.18 4.84
C GLY A 361 10.96 -16.84 5.86
N ASP A 362 12.27 -16.69 5.69
CA ASP A 362 13.27 -17.30 6.60
C ASP A 362 13.09 -18.80 6.84
N SER A 363 12.53 -19.52 5.87
CA SER A 363 12.16 -20.94 5.99
C SER A 363 13.33 -21.88 6.36
N SER A 364 14.57 -21.41 6.22
CA SER A 364 15.78 -22.12 6.66
C SER A 364 15.96 -22.13 8.18
N VAL A 365 15.34 -21.19 8.92
CA VAL A 365 15.43 -21.06 10.37
C VAL A 365 14.06 -21.32 10.99
N LYS A 366 13.74 -22.60 11.20
CA LYS A 366 12.45 -23.08 11.75
C LYS A 366 11.99 -22.45 13.08
N ALA A 367 12.90 -21.84 13.83
CA ALA A 367 12.58 -21.15 15.08
C ALA A 367 11.95 -19.77 14.86
N VAL A 368 12.07 -19.21 13.66
CA VAL A 368 11.38 -18.00 13.23
C VAL A 368 10.01 -18.40 12.66
N ILE A 369 8.96 -17.75 13.14
CA ILE A 369 7.57 -18.08 12.79
C ILE A 369 6.86 -16.88 12.16
N ALA A 370 5.85 -17.14 11.33
CA ALA A 370 5.04 -16.12 10.68
C ALA A 370 3.70 -15.83 11.41
N GLU A 371 3.50 -16.38 12.60
CA GLU A 371 2.30 -16.13 13.42
C GLU A 371 2.30 -14.68 13.91
N PRO A 372 1.33 -13.85 13.48
CA PRO A 372 1.32 -12.44 13.83
C PRO A 372 0.75 -12.22 15.23
N ASP A 373 1.31 -11.25 15.94
CA ASP A 373 0.58 -10.61 17.02
C ASP A 373 -0.47 -9.65 16.43
N PHE A 374 -1.55 -9.40 17.18
CA PHE A 374 -2.71 -8.64 16.71
C PHE A 374 -3.27 -7.72 17.78
N VAL A 375 -3.68 -6.52 17.38
CA VAL A 375 -4.42 -5.57 18.21
C VAL A 375 -5.62 -5.00 17.46
N ASP A 376 -6.73 -4.89 18.19
CA ASP A 376 -7.98 -4.27 17.75
C ASP A 376 -8.24 -3.01 18.60
N ILE A 377 -8.41 -1.87 17.95
CA ILE A 377 -8.57 -0.56 18.59
C ILE A 377 -9.81 0.14 18.03
N PRO A 378 -10.86 0.34 18.83
CA PRO A 378 -11.95 1.24 18.50
C PRO A 378 -11.40 2.66 18.35
N LEU A 379 -11.56 3.25 17.16
CA LEU A 379 -11.07 4.59 16.90
C LEU A 379 -12.02 5.64 17.49
N GLN A 380 -11.45 6.60 18.20
CA GLN A 380 -12.16 7.73 18.77
C GLN A 380 -11.84 9.00 17.99
N THR A 381 -12.72 10.00 18.11
CA THR A 381 -12.54 11.33 17.54
C THR A 381 -11.30 12.06 18.07
N ALA A 382 -10.69 11.58 19.16
CA ALA A 382 -9.44 12.10 19.69
C ALA A 382 -8.20 11.65 18.90
N HIS A 383 -8.21 10.47 18.27
CA HIS A 383 -7.04 9.97 17.52
C HIS A 383 -6.82 10.80 16.25
N ASP A 384 -5.64 11.38 16.08
CA ASP A 384 -5.33 12.32 15.00
C ASP A 384 -4.67 11.63 13.81
N PHE A 385 -3.66 10.79 14.06
CA PHE A 385 -2.91 10.11 13.01
C PHE A 385 -2.32 8.77 13.46
N LEU A 386 -2.01 7.94 12.49
CA LEU A 386 -1.29 6.68 12.63
C LEU A 386 0.03 6.79 11.85
N LEU A 387 1.15 6.37 12.45
CA LEU A 387 2.45 6.33 11.79
C LEU A 387 3.00 4.90 11.79
N LEU A 388 3.33 4.37 10.63
CA LEU A 388 4.04 3.09 10.46
C LEU A 388 5.47 3.36 10.01
N GLY A 389 6.41 2.50 10.38
CA GLY A 389 7.78 2.57 9.85
C GLY A 389 8.64 1.34 10.15
N SER A 390 9.78 1.23 9.46
CA SER A 390 10.82 0.23 9.68
C SER A 390 11.74 0.61 10.85
N ASP A 391 12.56 -0.33 11.33
CA ASP A 391 13.47 -0.09 12.46
C ASP A 391 14.52 0.99 12.15
N GLY A 392 14.88 1.17 10.87
CA GLY A 392 15.72 2.26 10.39
C GLY A 392 15.21 3.66 10.75
N LEU A 393 13.92 3.82 11.06
CA LEU A 393 13.35 5.02 11.70
C LEU A 393 13.33 4.87 13.23
N TRP A 394 12.70 3.80 13.73
CA TRP A 394 12.31 3.66 15.14
C TRP A 394 13.49 3.50 16.11
N ASP A 395 14.62 2.98 15.63
CA ASP A 395 15.80 2.77 16.46
C ASP A 395 16.67 4.04 16.56
N HIS A 396 16.39 5.06 15.72
CA HIS A 396 17.20 6.28 15.61
C HIS A 396 16.46 7.58 15.96
N VAL A 397 15.12 7.56 15.99
CA VAL A 397 14.31 8.74 16.33
C VAL A 397 13.36 8.42 17.48
N ALA A 398 13.48 9.15 18.58
CA ALA A 398 12.59 9.00 19.72
C ALA A 398 11.13 9.33 19.34
N GLU A 399 10.17 8.51 19.80
CA GLU A 399 8.75 8.68 19.48
C GLU A 399 8.22 10.10 19.78
N LYS A 400 8.67 10.70 20.88
CA LYS A 400 8.28 12.07 21.24
C LYS A 400 8.70 13.09 20.18
N LEU A 401 9.92 12.95 19.62
CA LEU A 401 10.42 13.82 18.57
C LEU A 401 9.68 13.59 17.25
N ILE A 402 9.34 12.34 16.95
CA ILE A 402 8.48 11.99 15.81
C ILE A 402 7.14 12.72 15.92
N VAL A 403 6.44 12.57 17.05
CA VAL A 403 5.13 13.21 17.28
C VAL A 403 5.22 14.73 17.15
N GLN A 404 6.24 15.34 17.74
CA GLN A 404 6.48 16.79 17.62
C GLN A 404 6.72 17.23 16.18
N THR A 405 7.49 16.46 15.42
CA THR A 405 7.80 16.75 14.02
C THR A 405 6.56 16.66 13.13
N VAL A 406 5.72 15.64 13.36
CA VAL A 406 4.45 15.49 12.64
C VAL A 406 3.52 16.67 12.94
N TYR A 407 3.26 16.98 14.22
CA TYR A 407 2.38 18.11 14.55
C TYR A 407 2.91 19.45 14.04
N LYS A 408 4.22 19.68 14.09
CA LYS A 408 4.84 20.89 13.53
C LYS A 408 4.60 20.98 12.01
N GLY A 409 4.82 19.88 11.29
CA GLY A 409 4.60 19.85 9.84
C GLY A 409 3.13 19.99 9.46
N LEU A 410 2.22 19.42 10.24
CA LEU A 410 0.79 19.59 10.01
C LEU A 410 0.33 21.03 10.21
N ASP A 411 0.88 21.77 11.17
CA ASP A 411 0.54 23.19 11.42
C ASP A 411 1.12 24.15 10.37
N ASP A 412 2.22 23.79 9.72
CA ASP A 412 2.87 24.61 8.69
C ASP A 412 2.10 24.58 7.36
N LYS A 413 1.39 25.67 7.05
CA LYS A 413 0.55 25.78 5.85
C LYS A 413 1.33 25.74 4.53
N GLU A 414 2.62 26.06 4.55
CA GLU A 414 3.47 26.01 3.35
C GLU A 414 3.99 24.59 3.09
N GLN A 415 3.99 23.75 4.12
CA GLN A 415 4.47 22.38 4.03
C GLN A 415 3.40 21.42 3.48
N SER A 416 3.78 20.64 2.46
CA SER A 416 2.94 19.56 1.93
C SER A 416 2.90 18.36 2.90
N LEU A 417 1.89 17.51 2.79
CA LEU A 417 1.78 16.33 3.67
C LEU A 417 2.94 15.35 3.41
N GLU A 418 3.37 15.30 2.15
CA GLU A 418 4.44 14.46 1.60
C GLU A 418 5.83 14.82 2.16
N ASP A 419 6.01 16.04 2.68
CA ASP A 419 7.29 16.46 3.25
C ASP A 419 7.47 15.98 4.70
N ILE A 420 6.38 15.64 5.40
CA ILE A 420 6.46 15.23 6.81
C ILE A 420 7.25 13.91 6.97
N PRO A 421 6.96 12.82 6.22
CA PRO A 421 7.77 11.61 6.29
C PRO A 421 9.22 11.81 5.84
N LYS A 422 9.49 12.73 4.90
CA LYS A 422 10.86 13.09 4.48
C LYS A 422 11.65 13.69 5.64
N HIS A 423 11.05 14.58 6.42
CA HIS A 423 11.69 15.14 7.61
C HIS A 423 11.98 14.07 8.67
N LEU A 424 11.08 13.11 8.88
CA LEU A 424 11.33 11.99 9.80
C LEU A 424 12.53 11.14 9.35
N ILE A 425 12.65 10.88 8.05
CA ILE A 425 13.82 10.18 7.48
C ILE A 425 15.10 10.98 7.68
N GLU A 426 15.10 12.30 7.47
CA GLU A 426 16.29 13.11 7.72
C GLU A 426 16.69 13.13 9.20
N LEU A 427 15.72 13.12 10.14
CA LEU A 427 16.00 12.94 11.56
C LEU A 427 16.66 11.59 11.85
N ALA A 428 16.18 10.51 11.23
CA ALA A 428 16.77 9.18 11.39
C ALA A 428 18.21 9.13 10.86
N LYS A 429 18.49 9.77 9.72
CA LYS A 429 19.84 9.89 9.15
C LYS A 429 20.76 10.73 10.04
N GLN A 430 20.25 11.79 10.64
CA GLN A 430 20.98 12.59 11.64
C GLN A 430 21.25 11.79 12.93
N GLY A 431 20.36 10.86 13.29
CA GLY A 431 20.54 9.85 14.34
C GLY A 431 21.45 8.68 13.94
N ASP A 432 22.21 8.81 12.86
CA ASP A 432 23.14 7.82 12.31
C ASP A 432 22.50 6.49 11.91
N SER A 433 21.24 6.51 11.44
CA SER A 433 20.63 5.33 10.83
C SER A 433 21.48 4.82 9.67
N GLN A 434 21.81 3.53 9.72
CA GLN A 434 22.56 2.83 8.68
C GLN A 434 21.68 1.86 7.88
N ASP A 435 20.36 1.89 8.06
CA ASP A 435 19.44 0.96 7.42
C ASP A 435 18.62 1.60 6.30
N ASN A 436 17.83 0.81 5.58
CA ASN A 436 16.70 1.31 4.80
C ASN A 436 15.71 1.97 5.75
N ILE A 437 15.04 3.02 5.27
CA ILE A 437 14.13 3.78 6.13
C ILE A 437 12.84 3.96 5.36
N THR A 438 11.75 3.51 5.95
CA THR A 438 10.39 3.64 5.42
C THR A 438 9.48 4.23 6.50
N ALA A 439 8.65 5.20 6.12
CA ALA A 439 7.67 5.83 6.99
C ALA A 439 6.36 6.08 6.23
N ILE A 440 5.23 5.76 6.85
CA ILE A 440 3.87 6.02 6.34
C ILE A 440 3.07 6.76 7.41
N LEU A 441 2.65 7.98 7.12
CA LEU A 441 1.77 8.80 7.94
C LEU A 441 0.35 8.74 7.37
N VAL A 442 -0.62 8.33 8.19
CA VAL A 442 -2.04 8.27 7.83
C VAL A 442 -2.81 9.23 8.74
N LEU A 443 -3.51 10.20 8.14
CA LEU A 443 -4.36 11.12 8.89
C LEU A 443 -5.73 10.49 9.14
N LEU A 444 -6.13 10.37 10.41
CA LEU A 444 -7.41 9.77 10.80
C LEU A 444 -8.57 10.78 10.73
N LYS A 445 -8.26 12.05 10.49
CA LYS A 445 -9.20 13.14 10.22
C LYS A 445 -8.54 14.23 9.38
N ASP A 446 -9.33 15.19 8.95
CA ASP A 446 -8.86 16.29 8.11
C ASP A 446 -7.74 17.08 8.83
N ARG A 447 -6.70 17.46 8.09
CA ARG A 447 -5.53 18.19 8.61
C ARG A 447 -5.89 19.40 9.47
N SER A 448 -6.91 20.16 9.07
CA SER A 448 -7.42 21.31 9.83
C SER A 448 -7.91 20.93 11.22
N LYS A 449 -8.69 19.84 11.32
CA LYS A 449 -9.22 19.33 12.60
C LYS A 449 -8.11 18.83 13.52
N ILE A 450 -7.07 18.19 12.96
CA ILE A 450 -5.89 17.79 13.74
C ILE A 450 -5.21 19.01 14.35
N ASN A 451 -4.97 20.05 13.55
CA ASN A 451 -4.34 21.28 14.02
C ASN A 451 -5.17 21.99 15.09
N GLU A 452 -6.50 22.05 14.92
CA GLU A 452 -7.40 22.61 15.94
C GLU A 452 -7.34 21.83 17.26
N ASN A 453 -7.39 20.49 17.19
CA ASN A 453 -7.29 19.63 18.38
C ASN A 453 -5.97 19.84 19.12
N TYR A 454 -4.86 19.89 18.38
CA TYR A 454 -3.54 20.07 18.96
C TYR A 454 -3.36 21.45 19.60
N LYS A 455 -3.85 22.52 18.95
CA LYS A 455 -3.83 23.89 19.52
C LYS A 455 -4.59 23.98 20.83
N ARG A 456 -5.82 23.46 20.88
CA ARG A 456 -6.63 23.41 22.11
C ARG A 456 -5.92 22.67 23.23
N TYR A 457 -5.25 21.56 22.92
CA TYR A 457 -4.46 20.82 23.90
C TYR A 457 -3.28 21.63 24.43
N GLN A 458 -2.51 22.31 23.56
CA GLN A 458 -1.39 23.15 24.00
C GLN A 458 -1.84 24.33 24.86
N GLU A 459 -2.96 24.98 24.51
CA GLU A 459 -3.56 26.04 25.31
C GLU A 459 -3.94 25.55 26.72
N ASN A 460 -4.64 24.42 26.80
CA ASN A 460 -5.02 23.79 28.07
C ASN A 460 -3.80 23.39 28.91
N LYS A 461 -2.78 22.83 28.27
CA LYS A 461 -1.53 22.43 28.94
C LYS A 461 -0.81 23.65 29.53
N ASN A 462 -0.75 24.76 28.79
CA ASN A 462 -0.14 26.01 29.25
C ASN A 462 -0.92 26.64 30.42
N LEU A 463 -2.26 26.57 30.38
CA LEU A 463 -3.12 27.02 31.49
C LEU A 463 -2.95 26.20 32.77
N ILE A 464 -2.78 24.87 32.66
CA ILE A 464 -2.50 24.02 33.82
C ILE A 464 -1.11 24.32 34.39
N ALA A 465 -0.11 24.47 33.51
CA ALA A 465 1.26 24.79 33.91
C ALA A 465 1.40 26.18 34.58
N SER A 466 0.56 27.15 34.21
CA SER A 466 0.54 28.47 34.85
C SER A 466 -0.21 28.46 36.20
N ARG A 467 -1.20 27.59 36.38
CA ARG A 467 -1.92 27.40 37.65
C ARG A 467 -1.15 26.60 38.70
N GLY A 468 -0.30 25.65 38.29
CA GLY A 468 0.56 24.88 39.20
C GLY A 468 1.79 25.61 39.73
N LYS A 469 1.92 26.92 39.45
CA LYS A 469 3.02 27.79 39.91
C LYS A 469 2.61 28.78 41.01
N PHE A 470 1.41 28.63 41.59
CA PHE A 470 0.91 29.44 42.71
C PHE A 470 0.86 28.65 44.01
#